data_AF-A0A453FZH7-F1
#
_entry.id   AF-A0A453FZH7-F1
#
_cell.length_a   1.000
_cell.length_b   1.000
_cell.length_c   1.000
_cell.angle_alpha   90.00
_cell.angle_beta   90.00
_cell.angle_gamma   90.00
#
_symmetry.space_group_name_H-M   'P 1'
#
loop_
_entity.id
_entity.type
_entity.pdbx_description
1 polymer ?
#
loop_
_entity_poly.entity_id
_entity_poly.type
_entity_poly.pdbx_seq_one_letter_code
_entity_poly.pdbx_strand_id
1 'polypeptide(L)'
;MCIPVSFISFDAEQLWVLDSVPGEVQIDNSDGEVERVLQTLASLPSSLPSRKWVVDHMVSLGFSKSLSDWIGSNLKKDNEHVTWAFDLQAATDMFNSYRDRSYWGLLENPPKGLEISIVQAELSDRWHPEDVQRLEALSRRGSRPDAGKVSLHVLPNSGHWVHVDNPKGLLEIMAPNFLSTVQN
;
A
#
# COMPACT_ATOMS: atom_id res chain seq x y z
N MET A 1 -1.42 21.47 -0.19
CA MET A 1 -2.36 21.93 0.85
C MET A 1 -2.50 20.78 1.85
N CYS A 2 -1.77 20.82 2.96
CA CYS A 2 -1.86 19.77 3.99
C CYS A 2 -3.18 19.95 4.72
N ILE A 3 -4.05 18.94 4.68
CA ILE A 3 -5.19 18.88 5.59
C ILE A 3 -4.61 18.60 6.98
N PRO A 4 -4.75 19.51 7.96
CA PRO A 4 -4.37 19.21 9.31
C PRO A 4 -5.24 18.06 9.82
N VAL A 5 -4.60 17.00 10.31
CA VAL A 5 -5.25 15.77 10.81
C VAL A 5 -6.14 16.04 12.04
N SER A 6 -6.22 17.28 12.52
CA SER A 6 -6.95 17.69 13.71
C SER A 6 -8.46 17.86 13.55
N PHE A 7 -9.05 17.61 12.36
CA PHE A 7 -10.50 17.79 12.14
C PHE A 7 -11.16 16.72 11.27
N ILE A 8 -10.63 15.50 11.26
CA ILE A 8 -11.41 14.36 10.75
C ILE A 8 -12.13 13.75 11.95
N SER A 9 -13.45 13.95 12.04
CA SER A 9 -14.31 13.03 12.80
C SER A 9 -14.21 11.70 12.06
N PHE A 10 -13.36 10.81 12.55
CA PHE A 10 -13.26 9.45 12.01
C PHE A 10 -14.45 8.67 12.55
N ASP A 11 -15.51 8.56 11.74
CA ASP A 11 -16.64 7.65 12.00
C ASP A 11 -16.28 6.20 11.64
N ALA A 12 -15.01 5.92 11.30
CA ALA A 12 -14.55 4.56 11.04
C ALA A 12 -14.21 3.86 12.35
N GLU A 13 -14.83 2.70 12.57
CA GLU A 13 -14.54 1.83 13.71
C GLU A 13 -13.25 1.02 13.51
N GLN A 14 -12.91 0.71 12.25
CA GLN A 14 -11.77 -0.13 11.90
C GLN A 14 -10.94 0.47 10.76
N LEU A 15 -9.62 0.41 10.89
CA LEU A 15 -8.62 0.71 9.87
C LEU A 15 -7.73 -0.52 9.65
N TRP A 16 -7.71 -1.02 8.42
CA TRP A 16 -6.85 -2.14 8.04
C TRP A 16 -5.74 -1.65 7.11
N VAL A 17 -4.49 -1.90 7.50
CA VAL A 17 -3.31 -1.56 6.71
C VAL A 17 -2.63 -2.87 6.30
N LEU A 18 -2.53 -3.10 4.99
CA LEU A 18 -2.05 -4.35 4.42
C LEU A 18 -0.64 -4.13 3.84
N ASP A 19 0.34 -4.77 4.46
CA ASP A 19 1.77 -4.78 4.10
C ASP A 19 2.33 -3.41 3.66
N SER A 20 1.98 -2.37 4.41
CA SER A 20 2.39 -0.99 4.14
C SER A 20 3.03 -0.40 5.39
N VAL A 21 4.24 0.14 5.23
CA VAL A 21 5.00 0.70 6.35
C VAL A 21 4.38 2.00 6.83
N PRO A 22 4.33 2.23 8.16
CA PRO A 22 3.68 3.42 8.72
C PRO A 22 4.59 4.66 8.77
N GLY A 23 5.88 4.50 8.57
CA GLY A 23 6.87 5.57 8.55
C GLY A 23 7.13 6.13 7.17
N GLU A 24 7.98 7.16 7.12
CA GLU A 24 8.53 7.66 5.86
C GLU A 24 9.35 6.58 5.17
N VAL A 25 9.20 6.47 3.85
CA VAL A 25 9.92 5.50 3.04
C VAL A 25 11.20 6.14 2.53
N GLN A 26 12.33 5.72 3.06
CA GLN A 26 13.63 6.21 2.60
C GLN A 26 13.94 5.66 1.20
N ILE A 27 14.51 6.51 0.35
CA ILE A 27 14.77 6.27 -1.08
C ILE A 27 15.81 5.14 -1.28
N ASP A 28 16.65 4.87 -0.29
CA ASP A 28 17.74 3.90 -0.34
C ASP A 28 17.31 2.44 -0.15
N ASN A 29 16.10 2.17 0.36
CA ASN A 29 15.65 0.84 0.76
C ASN A 29 14.62 0.19 -0.17
N SER A 30 14.26 0.84 -1.28
CA SER A 30 13.52 0.18 -2.36
C SER A 30 14.48 -0.07 -3.52
N ASP A 31 14.28 -1.14 -4.29
CA ASP A 31 15.01 -1.38 -5.56
C ASP A 31 14.79 -0.25 -6.60
N GLY A 32 14.08 0.82 -6.23
CA GLY A 32 13.72 1.93 -7.09
C GLY A 32 12.78 1.50 -8.20
N GLU A 33 12.25 0.26 -8.19
CA GLU A 33 11.53 -0.29 -9.34
C GLU A 33 10.26 0.54 -9.62
N VAL A 34 9.51 0.94 -8.59
CA VAL A 34 8.33 1.80 -8.76
C VAL A 34 8.71 3.19 -9.28
N GLU A 35 9.77 3.79 -8.75
CA GLU A 35 10.26 5.10 -9.22
C GLU A 35 10.71 5.04 -10.67
N ARG A 36 11.47 4.01 -11.02
CA ARG A 36 11.97 3.73 -12.36
C ARG A 36 10.81 3.49 -13.32
N VAL A 37 9.76 2.77 -12.90
CA VAL A 37 8.52 2.61 -13.66
C VAL A 37 7.88 3.97 -13.89
N LEU A 38 7.57 4.75 -12.85
CA LEU A 38 6.90 6.05 -12.99
C LEU A 38 7.69 7.02 -13.87
N GLN A 39 9.02 7.10 -13.69
CA GLN A 39 9.92 7.90 -14.54
C GLN A 39 9.90 7.42 -16.00
N THR A 40 9.93 6.10 -16.22
CA THR A 40 9.84 5.53 -17.58
C THR A 40 8.52 5.91 -18.22
N LEU A 41 7.40 5.70 -17.54
CA LEU A 41 6.08 6.00 -18.09
C LEU A 41 5.90 7.49 -18.37
N ALA A 42 6.47 8.36 -17.53
CA ALA A 42 6.40 9.81 -17.71
C ALA A 42 7.22 10.29 -18.92
N SER A 43 8.22 9.52 -19.35
CA SER A 43 9.00 9.81 -20.55
C SER A 43 8.31 9.40 -21.86
N LEU A 44 7.24 8.59 -21.78
CA LEU A 44 6.51 8.10 -22.94
C LEU A 44 5.54 9.15 -23.50
N PRO A 45 5.24 9.11 -24.81
CA PRO A 45 4.23 9.98 -25.40
C PRO A 45 2.83 9.69 -24.82
N SER A 46 1.97 10.71 -24.80
CA SER A 46 0.59 10.61 -24.28
C SER A 46 -0.32 9.67 -25.06
N SER A 47 -0.01 9.47 -26.35
CA SER A 47 -0.65 8.49 -27.23
C SER A 47 0.35 7.41 -27.60
N LEU A 48 0.01 6.16 -27.30
CA LEU A 48 0.89 5.00 -27.41
C LEU A 48 0.43 4.12 -28.58
N PRO A 49 1.36 3.51 -29.33
CA PRO A 49 1.00 2.73 -30.53
C PRO A 49 0.10 1.52 -30.23
N SER A 50 0.42 0.73 -29.21
CA SER A 50 -0.38 -0.43 -28.80
C SER A 50 0.09 -0.96 -27.45
N ARG A 51 -0.74 -1.79 -26.80
CA ARG A 51 -0.35 -2.52 -25.59
C ARG A 51 0.90 -3.38 -25.80
N LYS A 52 0.98 -4.08 -26.93
CA LYS A 52 2.15 -4.91 -27.28
C LYS A 52 3.42 -4.08 -27.34
N TRP A 53 3.35 -2.91 -27.98
CA TRP A 53 4.50 -2.00 -28.07
C TRP A 53 4.99 -1.56 -26.70
N VAL A 54 4.10 -1.18 -25.79
CA VAL A 54 4.47 -0.76 -24.43
C VAL A 54 5.15 -1.90 -23.67
N VAL A 55 4.57 -3.11 -23.71
CA VAL A 55 5.14 -4.30 -23.06
C VAL A 55 6.54 -4.59 -23.60
N ASP A 56 6.71 -4.62 -24.92
CA ASP A 56 7.99 -4.91 -25.56
C ASP A 56 9.03 -3.82 -25.22
N HIS A 57 8.61 -2.56 -25.17
CA HIS A 57 9.46 -1.44 -24.78
C HIS A 57 9.94 -1.56 -23.32
N MET A 58 9.05 -1.84 -22.38
CA MET A 58 9.42 -2.03 -20.98
C MET A 58 10.41 -3.19 -20.79
N VAL A 59 10.17 -4.34 -21.45
CA VAL A 59 11.11 -5.46 -21.41
C VAL A 59 12.46 -5.06 -22.01
N SER A 60 12.50 -4.28 -23.09
CA SER A 60 13.75 -3.79 -23.69
C SER A 60 14.56 -2.87 -22.75
N LEU A 61 13.88 -2.20 -21.82
CA LEU A 61 14.51 -1.39 -20.77
C LEU A 61 14.98 -2.24 -19.59
N GLY A 62 14.73 -3.55 -19.56
CA GLY A 62 15.17 -4.47 -18.51
C GLY A 62 14.18 -4.69 -17.38
N PHE A 63 12.91 -4.30 -17.54
CA PHE A 63 11.84 -4.70 -16.61
C PHE A 63 11.44 -6.16 -16.84
N SER A 64 10.95 -6.81 -15.79
CA SER A 64 10.45 -8.19 -15.90
C SER A 64 9.23 -8.26 -16.82
N LYS A 65 9.03 -9.44 -17.44
CA LYS A 65 7.88 -9.66 -18.32
C LYS A 65 6.55 -9.51 -17.57
N SER A 66 6.46 -10.05 -16.36
CA SER A 66 5.26 -9.98 -15.52
C SER A 66 4.90 -8.52 -15.17
N LEU A 67 5.88 -7.70 -14.75
CA LEU A 67 5.65 -6.29 -14.48
C LEU A 67 5.21 -5.54 -15.74
N SER A 68 5.87 -5.80 -16.87
CA SER A 68 5.56 -5.16 -18.15
C SER A 68 4.14 -5.49 -18.62
N ASP A 69 3.72 -6.75 -18.51
CA ASP A 69 2.35 -7.19 -18.84
C ASP A 69 1.32 -6.55 -17.90
N TRP A 70 1.63 -6.45 -16.60
CA TRP A 70 0.78 -5.77 -15.62
C TRP A 70 0.60 -4.29 -15.95
N ILE A 71 1.68 -3.56 -16.27
CA ILE A 71 1.57 -2.17 -16.74
C ILE A 71 0.73 -2.07 -18.01
N GLY A 72 0.93 -2.98 -18.96
CA GLY A 72 0.14 -3.03 -20.20
C GLY A 72 -1.37 -3.23 -19.95
N SER A 73 -1.76 -3.88 -18.85
CA SER A 73 -3.16 -4.06 -18.46
C SER A 73 -3.87 -2.75 -18.09
N ASN A 74 -3.11 -1.72 -17.69
CA ASN A 74 -3.61 -0.39 -17.31
C ASN A 74 -3.83 0.55 -18.50
N LEU A 75 -3.80 0.03 -19.74
CA LEU A 75 -4.02 0.78 -20.97
C LEU A 75 -5.45 0.60 -21.47
N LYS A 76 -6.09 1.70 -21.89
CA LYS A 76 -7.37 1.72 -22.59
C LYS A 76 -7.21 2.10 -24.06
N LYS A 77 -8.16 1.68 -24.90
CA LYS A 77 -8.19 2.08 -26.31
C LYS A 77 -8.52 3.56 -26.44
N ASP A 78 -7.84 4.21 -27.38
CA ASP A 78 -8.11 5.57 -27.82
C ASP A 78 -7.98 5.60 -29.35
N ASN A 79 -9.10 5.40 -30.05
CA ASN A 79 -9.15 5.19 -31.50
C ASN A 79 -8.21 4.05 -31.97
N GLU A 80 -7.25 4.36 -32.84
CA GLU A 80 -6.22 3.42 -33.34
C GLU A 80 -5.02 3.27 -32.38
N HIS A 81 -5.02 4.03 -31.28
CA HIS A 81 -3.95 4.06 -30.28
C HIS A 81 -4.43 3.53 -28.93
N VAL A 82 -3.53 3.58 -27.94
CA VAL A 82 -3.85 3.34 -26.53
C VAL A 82 -3.33 4.47 -25.66
N THR A 83 -3.99 4.69 -24.53
CA THR A 83 -3.57 5.66 -23.52
C THR A 83 -3.78 5.08 -22.11
N TRP A 84 -3.24 5.75 -21.10
CA TRP A 84 -3.36 5.31 -19.71
C TRP A 84 -4.82 5.36 -19.24
N ALA A 85 -5.25 4.30 -18.54
CA ALA A 85 -6.56 4.28 -17.89
C ALA A 85 -6.61 5.15 -16.63
N PHE A 86 -5.46 5.62 -16.16
CA PHE A 86 -5.28 6.45 -14.97
C PHE A 86 -4.46 7.69 -15.29
N ASP A 87 -4.49 8.67 -14.38
CA ASP A 87 -3.64 9.85 -14.45
C ASP A 87 -2.26 9.53 -13.86
N LEU A 88 -1.24 9.56 -14.72
CA LEU A 88 0.12 9.23 -14.34
C LEU A 88 0.75 10.27 -13.39
N GLN A 89 0.40 11.54 -13.55
CA GLN A 89 0.91 12.59 -12.66
C GLN A 89 0.30 12.42 -11.28
N ALA A 90 -1.01 12.19 -11.19
CA ALA A 90 -1.67 11.92 -9.92
C ALA A 90 -1.12 10.67 -9.23
N ALA A 91 -0.81 9.60 -9.99
CA ALA A 91 -0.17 8.41 -9.44
C ALA A 91 1.22 8.71 -8.86
N THR A 92 2.00 9.55 -9.56
CA THR A 92 3.32 10.00 -9.08
C THR A 92 3.20 10.84 -7.81
N ASP A 93 2.27 11.79 -7.77
CA ASP A 93 2.03 12.64 -6.61
C ASP A 93 1.55 11.82 -5.40
N MET A 94 0.69 10.82 -5.63
CA MET A 94 0.23 9.89 -4.59
C MET A 94 1.39 9.04 -4.06
N PHE A 95 2.26 8.54 -4.93
CA PHE A 95 3.44 7.78 -4.53
C PHE A 95 4.42 8.63 -3.71
N ASN A 96 4.67 9.89 -4.12
CA ASN A 96 5.51 10.83 -3.37
C ASN A 96 4.90 11.13 -2.00
N SER A 97 3.59 11.41 -1.95
CA SER A 97 2.90 11.64 -0.68
C SER A 97 2.93 10.41 0.22
N TYR A 98 2.89 9.19 -0.30
CA TYR A 98 3.03 7.98 0.51
C TYR A 98 4.41 7.94 1.19
N ARG A 99 5.47 8.21 0.44
CA ARG A 99 6.85 8.17 0.94
C ARG A 99 7.15 9.24 1.99
N ASP A 100 6.61 10.43 1.82
CA ASP A 100 6.90 11.60 2.66
C ASP A 100 6.03 11.68 3.93
N ARG A 101 5.16 10.70 4.18
CA ARG A 101 4.21 10.73 5.30
C ARG A 101 4.61 9.74 6.38
N SER A 102 4.65 10.24 7.61
CA SER A 102 4.75 9.43 8.82
C SER A 102 3.40 9.38 9.54
N TYR A 103 2.90 8.18 9.78
CA TYR A 103 1.65 7.91 10.50
C TYR A 103 1.89 7.39 11.92
N TRP A 104 3.14 7.42 12.40
CA TRP A 104 3.46 6.98 13.76
C TRP A 104 2.66 7.70 14.85
N GLY A 105 2.40 9.00 14.68
CA GLY A 105 1.58 9.75 15.64
C GLY A 105 0.16 9.20 15.80
N LEU A 106 -0.43 8.70 14.71
CA LEU A 106 -1.74 8.04 14.72
C LEU A 106 -1.67 6.68 15.44
N LEU A 107 -0.64 5.88 15.18
CA LEU A 107 -0.47 4.56 15.81
C LEU A 107 -0.15 4.65 17.30
N GLU A 108 0.56 5.69 17.72
CA GLU A 108 0.90 5.91 19.13
C GLU A 108 -0.28 6.44 19.96
N ASN A 109 -1.15 7.21 19.30
CA ASN A 109 -2.31 7.85 19.90
C ASN A 109 -3.57 7.63 19.04
N PRO A 110 -4.02 6.37 18.89
CA PRO A 110 -5.20 6.07 18.08
C PRO A 110 -6.44 6.74 18.71
N PRO A 111 -7.30 7.40 17.91
CA PRO A 111 -8.56 7.95 18.38
C PRO A 111 -9.41 6.93 19.13
N LYS A 112 -10.14 7.38 20.16
CA LYS A 112 -11.06 6.52 20.91
C LYS A 112 -12.07 5.86 19.97
N GLY A 113 -12.24 4.55 20.13
CA GLY A 113 -13.17 3.75 19.33
C GLY A 113 -12.61 3.28 17.99
N LEU A 114 -11.42 3.73 17.58
CA LEU A 114 -10.76 3.23 16.37
C LEU A 114 -9.89 2.00 16.68
N GLU A 115 -10.12 0.92 15.95
CA GLU A 115 -9.25 -0.25 15.91
C GLU A 115 -8.39 -0.22 14.64
N ILE A 116 -7.07 -0.16 14.81
CA ILE A 116 -6.11 -0.19 13.71
C ILE A 116 -5.45 -1.56 13.68
N SER A 117 -5.63 -2.29 12.59
CA SER A 117 -5.02 -3.60 12.37
C SER A 117 -3.99 -3.51 11.26
N ILE A 118 -2.73 -3.76 11.62
CA ILE A 118 -1.61 -3.83 10.68
C ILE A 118 -1.37 -5.29 10.34
N VAL A 119 -1.39 -5.62 9.04
CA VAL A 119 -1.05 -6.95 8.54
C VAL A 119 0.31 -6.86 7.87
N GLN A 120 1.33 -7.43 8.49
CA GLN A 120 2.68 -7.56 7.94
C GLN A 120 2.81 -8.90 7.22
N ALA A 121 3.30 -8.92 5.99
CA ALA A 121 3.64 -10.17 5.33
C ALA A 121 5.00 -10.67 5.83
N GLU A 122 5.09 -11.96 6.18
CA GLU A 122 6.28 -12.55 6.79
C GLU A 122 7.54 -12.42 5.93
N LEU A 123 7.39 -12.47 4.60
CA LEU A 123 8.49 -12.44 3.64
C LEU A 123 8.64 -11.09 2.95
N SER A 124 7.97 -10.04 3.44
CA SER A 124 8.08 -8.70 2.86
C SER A 124 9.42 -8.06 3.19
N ASP A 125 10.06 -7.52 2.16
CA ASP A 125 11.33 -6.81 2.18
C ASP A 125 11.20 -5.33 2.56
N ARG A 126 9.98 -4.83 2.73
CA ARG A 126 9.70 -3.40 2.98
C ARG A 126 9.89 -2.96 4.42
N TRP A 127 9.94 -3.90 5.36
CA TRP A 127 9.84 -3.60 6.79
C TRP A 127 11.21 -3.45 7.43
N HIS A 128 11.45 -2.30 8.05
CA HIS A 128 12.60 -2.14 8.93
C HIS A 128 12.37 -2.86 10.26
N PRO A 129 13.38 -3.55 10.81
CA PRO A 129 13.26 -4.23 12.11
C PRO A 129 12.83 -3.28 13.24
N GLU A 130 13.23 -2.01 13.18
CA GLU A 130 12.84 -0.99 14.16
C GLU A 130 11.34 -0.67 14.12
N ASP A 131 10.75 -0.59 12.92
CA ASP A 131 9.32 -0.35 12.74
C ASP A 131 8.50 -1.52 13.27
N VAL A 132 8.94 -2.75 13.00
CA VAL A 132 8.30 -3.98 13.50
C VAL A 132 8.34 -4.01 15.03
N GLN A 133 9.51 -3.77 15.64
CA GLN A 133 9.63 -3.73 17.11
C GLN A 133 8.74 -2.65 17.74
N ARG A 134 8.63 -1.48 17.10
CA ARG A 134 7.75 -0.40 17.56
C ARG A 134 6.28 -0.79 17.48
N LEU A 135 5.85 -1.44 16.40
CA LEU A 135 4.48 -1.98 16.26
C LEU A 135 4.17 -3.07 17.28
N GLU A 136 5.09 -3.99 17.53
CA GLU A 136 4.95 -5.02 18.57
C GLU A 136 4.84 -4.40 19.97
N ALA A 137 5.56 -3.31 20.24
CA ALA A 137 5.44 -2.59 21.50
C ALA A 137 4.08 -1.90 21.63
N LEU A 138 3.54 -1.37 20.54
CA LEU A 138 2.20 -0.75 20.51
C LEU A 138 1.09 -1.78 20.70
N SER A 139 1.16 -2.93 20.02
CA SER A 139 0.14 -3.98 20.10
C SER A 139 0.02 -4.59 21.50
N ARG A 140 1.11 -4.58 22.28
CA ARG A 140 1.15 -5.03 23.67
C ARG A 140 0.52 -4.06 24.68
N ARG A 141 0.25 -2.80 24.31
CA ARG A 141 -0.31 -1.80 25.24
C ARG A 141 -1.74 -2.13 25.71
N GLY A 142 -2.41 -3.08 25.07
CA GLY A 142 -3.77 -3.49 25.41
C GLY A 142 -4.81 -2.40 25.15
N SER A 143 -6.08 -2.69 25.44
CA SER A 143 -7.17 -1.73 25.26
C SER A 143 -7.16 -0.68 26.39
N ARG A 144 -7.19 0.61 26.02
CA ARG A 144 -7.35 1.72 26.95
C ARG A 144 -8.77 2.30 26.83
N PRO A 145 -9.47 2.68 27.92
CA PRO A 145 -10.85 3.18 27.84
C PRO A 145 -11.02 4.49 27.05
N ASP A 146 -9.95 5.26 26.95
CA ASP A 146 -9.89 6.62 26.38
C ASP A 146 -9.11 6.70 25.06
N ALA A 147 -8.59 5.58 24.54
CA ALA A 147 -7.86 5.53 23.28
C ALA A 147 -8.28 4.32 22.44
N GLY A 148 -8.01 4.40 21.14
CA GLY A 148 -8.16 3.28 20.24
C GLY A 148 -7.13 2.18 20.50
N LYS A 149 -7.15 1.16 19.65
CA LYS A 149 -6.27 0.00 19.74
C LYS A 149 -5.47 -0.17 18.46
N VAL A 150 -4.22 -0.62 18.60
CA VAL A 150 -3.41 -1.09 17.47
C VAL A 150 -3.16 -2.59 17.63
N SER A 151 -3.35 -3.35 16.56
CA SER A 151 -3.04 -4.78 16.48
C SER A 151 -2.03 -5.01 15.37
N LEU A 152 -1.08 -5.93 15.60
CA LEU A 152 -0.15 -6.39 14.58
C LEU A 152 -0.43 -7.87 14.30
N HIS A 153 -0.60 -8.20 13.02
CA HIS A 153 -0.80 -9.53 12.51
C HIS A 153 0.32 -9.87 11.54
N VAL A 154 0.95 -11.03 11.71
CA VAL A 154 1.90 -11.55 10.72
C VAL A 154 1.18 -12.55 9.84
N LEU A 155 1.20 -12.32 8.53
CA LEU A 155 0.63 -13.23 7.53
C LEU A 155 1.74 -14.19 7.06
N PRO A 156 1.68 -15.48 7.45
CA PRO A 156 2.74 -16.43 7.17
C PRO A 156 2.83 -16.76 5.68
N ASN A 157 4.04 -17.10 5.23
CA ASN A 157 4.36 -17.53 3.87
C ASN A 157 3.82 -16.58 2.78
N SER A 158 3.88 -15.28 3.02
CA SER A 158 3.33 -14.25 2.14
C SER A 158 4.37 -13.18 1.84
N GLY A 159 4.47 -12.79 0.57
CA GLY A 159 5.22 -11.61 0.14
C GLY A 159 4.33 -10.37 0.19
N HIS A 160 4.78 -9.29 -0.45
CA HIS A 160 4.07 -8.00 -0.40
C HIS A 160 2.66 -8.04 -1.02
N TRP A 161 2.43 -8.91 -2.00
CA TRP A 161 1.15 -9.01 -2.67
C TRP A 161 0.23 -9.92 -1.86
N VAL A 162 -0.09 -9.54 -0.62
CA VAL A 162 -0.73 -10.40 0.39
C VAL A 162 -2.02 -11.09 -0.07
N HIS A 163 -2.78 -10.43 -0.93
CA HIS A 163 -4.03 -10.94 -1.50
C HIS A 163 -3.81 -11.94 -2.65
N VAL A 164 -2.63 -11.94 -3.27
CA VAL A 164 -2.20 -12.92 -4.28
C VAL A 164 -1.47 -14.06 -3.60
N ASP A 165 -0.55 -13.74 -2.69
CA ASP A 165 0.40 -14.69 -2.10
C ASP A 165 -0.28 -15.60 -1.06
N ASN A 166 -1.12 -15.04 -0.17
CA ASN A 166 -1.86 -15.81 0.83
C ASN A 166 -3.28 -15.25 1.09
N PRO A 167 -4.21 -15.31 0.11
CA PRO A 167 -5.57 -14.81 0.26
C PRO A 167 -6.36 -15.50 1.37
N LYS A 168 -6.11 -16.79 1.62
CA LYS A 168 -6.82 -17.58 2.64
C LYS A 168 -6.40 -17.15 4.04
N GLY A 169 -5.10 -17.08 4.31
CA GLY A 169 -4.58 -16.60 5.59
C GLY A 169 -4.98 -15.15 5.86
N LEU A 170 -5.00 -14.31 4.83
CA LEU A 170 -5.48 -12.93 4.96
C LEU A 170 -6.96 -12.89 5.39
N LEU A 171 -7.81 -13.72 4.78
CA LEU A 171 -9.22 -13.84 5.16
C LEU A 171 -9.40 -14.35 6.60
N GLU A 172 -8.60 -15.34 7.02
CA GLU A 172 -8.62 -15.88 8.39
C GLU A 172 -8.28 -14.82 9.43
N ILE A 173 -7.36 -13.90 9.11
CA ILE A 173 -7.01 -12.76 9.98
C ILE A 173 -8.15 -11.73 10.05
N MET A 174 -8.75 -11.39 8.91
CA MET A 174 -9.67 -10.25 8.81
C MET A 174 -11.12 -10.62 9.16
N ALA A 175 -11.61 -11.79 8.73
CA ALA A 175 -13.01 -12.18 8.84
C ALA A 175 -13.58 -12.14 10.27
N PRO A 176 -12.86 -12.55 11.33
CA PRO A 176 -13.40 -12.49 12.70
C PRO A 176 -13.85 -11.10 13.11
N ASN A 177 -13.16 -10.05 12.66
CA ASN A 177 -13.47 -8.66 13.02
C ASN A 177 -14.65 -8.07 12.23
N PHE A 178 -14.98 -8.64 11.06
CA PHE A 178 -16.15 -8.23 10.30
C PHE A 178 -17.42 -8.95 10.77
N LEU A 179 -17.27 -10.17 11.30
CA LEU A 179 -18.40 -10.96 11.79
C LEU A 179 -18.83 -10.55 13.21
N SER A 180 -17.89 -10.07 14.03
CA SER A 180 -18.20 -9.55 15.37
C SER A 180 -19.03 -8.27 15.33
N THR A 181 -18.87 -7.44 14.29
CA THR A 181 -19.64 -6.19 14.12
C THR A 181 -21.09 -6.43 13.69
N VAL A 182 -21.42 -7.61 13.16
CA VAL A 182 -22.80 -7.97 12.72
C VAL A 182 -23.67 -8.48 13.88
N GLN A 183 -23.05 -8.83 15.02
CA GLN A 183 -23.74 -9.43 16.16
C GLN A 183 -24.04 -8.46 17.32
N ASN A 184 -23.71 -7.17 17.16
CA ASN A 184 -24.01 -6.12 18.15
C ASN A 184 -25.06 -5.13 17.63
#